data_AF-A0A2V7RF69-F1
#
_entry.id   AF-A0A2V7RF69-F1
#
_cell.length_a   1.000
_cell.length_b   1.000
_cell.length_c   1.000
_cell.angle_alpha   90.00
_cell.angle_beta   90.00
_cell.angle_gamma   90.00
#
_symmetry.space_group_name_H-M   'P 1'
#
loop_
_entity.id
_entity.type
_entity.pdbx_description
1 polymer ?
#
loop_
_entity_poly.entity_id
_entity_poly.type
_entity_poly.pdbx_seq_one_letter_code
_entity_poly.pdbx_strand_id
1 'polypeptide(L)'
;MSDLTMQHLTTEELELWAQGLLGAARTMHLTECTLCFAEAQQERRLHLTLSQLPLFAPRAGFADRVMAQVKVPKTSGEFRA
;
A
#
# COMPACT_ATOMS: atom_id res chain seq x y z
N MET A 1 -22.54 -19.79 -10.18
CA MET A 1 -21.25 -19.08 -10.16
C MET A 1 -21.58 -17.61 -10.28
N SER A 2 -21.54 -16.90 -9.15
CA SER A 2 -22.21 -15.61 -8.99
C SER A 2 -21.59 -14.50 -9.84
N ASP A 3 -22.49 -13.61 -10.24
CA ASP A 3 -22.44 -12.47 -11.16
C ASP A 3 -21.38 -11.38 -10.83
N LEU A 4 -20.12 -11.76 -10.60
CA LEU A 4 -19.03 -10.83 -10.27
C LEU A 4 -18.69 -9.85 -11.41
N THR A 5 -19.11 -10.16 -12.64
CA THR A 5 -18.92 -9.32 -13.83
C THR A 5 -19.89 -8.14 -13.90
N MET A 6 -21.08 -8.25 -13.29
CA MET A 6 -22.11 -7.20 -13.32
C MET A 6 -21.98 -6.18 -12.19
N GLN A 7 -21.10 -6.44 -11.21
CA GLN A 7 -20.87 -5.55 -10.08
C GLN A 7 -19.64 -4.67 -10.33
N HIS A 8 -19.81 -3.36 -10.21
CA HIS A 8 -18.70 -2.40 -10.24
C HIS A 8 -17.62 -2.74 -9.21
N LEU A 9 -16.38 -2.33 -9.50
CA LEU A 9 -15.27 -2.47 -8.57
C LEU A 9 -15.51 -1.62 -7.32
N THR A 10 -15.15 -2.15 -6.15
CA THR A 10 -15.15 -1.34 -4.92
C THR A 10 -13.96 -0.39 -4.91
N THR A 11 -13.98 0.59 -4.00
CA THR A 11 -12.85 1.51 -3.79
C THR A 11 -11.55 0.75 -3.51
N GLU A 12 -11.59 -0.26 -2.64
CA GLU A 12 -10.41 -1.07 -2.31
C GLU A 12 -9.86 -1.82 -3.54
N GLU A 13 -10.74 -2.28 -4.44
CA GLU A 13 -10.32 -2.94 -5.68
C GLU A 13 -9.69 -1.96 -6.67
N LEU A 14 -10.19 -0.72 -6.73
CA LEU A 14 -9.60 0.35 -7.53
C LEU A 14 -8.23 0.77 -7.00
N GLU A 15 -8.07 0.86 -5.68
CA GLU A 15 -6.76 1.09 -5.02
C GLU A 15 -5.79 -0.06 -5.30
N LEU A 16 -6.22 -1.32 -5.18
CA LEU A 16 -5.42 -2.48 -5.53
C LEU A 16 -4.99 -2.44 -7.00
N TRP A 17 -5.87 -2.00 -7.91
CA TRP A 17 -5.50 -1.83 -9.31
C TRP A 17 -4.44 -0.74 -9.50
N ALA A 18 -4.60 0.41 -8.83
CA ALA A 18 -3.65 1.52 -8.89
C ALA A 18 -2.25 1.11 -8.40
N GLN A 19 -2.18 0.17 -7.46
CA GLN A 19 -0.94 -0.42 -6.93
C GLN A 19 -0.39 -1.59 -7.77
N GLY A 20 -1.13 -2.05 -8.79
CA GLY A 20 -0.75 -3.21 -9.60
C GLY A 20 -0.99 -4.57 -8.93
N LEU A 21 -1.86 -4.62 -7.92
CA LEU A 21 -2.15 -5.79 -7.09
C LEU A 21 -3.52 -6.43 -7.39
N LEU A 22 -4.37 -5.80 -8.22
CA LEU A 22 -5.67 -6.36 -8.58
C LEU A 22 -5.51 -7.57 -9.52
N GLY A 23 -6.28 -8.64 -9.25
CA GLY A 23 -6.27 -9.83 -10.08
C GLY A 23 -6.75 -9.59 -11.51
N ALA A 24 -6.25 -10.39 -12.46
CA ALA A 24 -6.52 -10.22 -13.90
C ALA A 24 -8.02 -10.27 -14.26
N ALA A 25 -8.77 -11.20 -13.64
CA ALA A 25 -10.21 -11.34 -13.91
C ALA A 25 -11.01 -10.08 -13.56
N ARG A 26 -10.71 -9.45 -12.43
CA ARG A 26 -11.33 -8.16 -12.05
C ARG A 26 -10.79 -7.01 -12.88
N THR A 27 -9.51 -7.04 -13.26
CA THR A 27 -8.91 -6.01 -14.12
C THR A 27 -9.57 -5.94 -15.50
N MET A 28 -10.04 -7.08 -16.05
CA MET A 28 -10.78 -7.10 -17.32
C MET A 28 -12.04 -6.20 -17.29
N HIS A 29 -12.69 -6.03 -16.15
CA HIS A 29 -13.87 -5.16 -16.01
C HIS A 29 -13.60 -3.72 -16.45
N LEU A 30 -12.37 -3.21 -16.26
CA LEU A 30 -11.99 -1.86 -16.68
C LEU A 30 -12.01 -1.66 -18.20
N THR A 31 -12.02 -2.74 -18.98
CA THR A 31 -12.15 -2.66 -20.45
C THR A 31 -13.61 -2.52 -20.89
N GLU A 32 -14.56 -2.88 -20.03
CA GLU A 32 -16.00 -2.94 -20.32
C GLU A 32 -16.78 -1.84 -19.60
N CYS A 33 -16.26 -1.31 -18.49
CA CYS A 33 -16.93 -0.29 -17.67
C CYS A 33 -16.17 1.04 -17.65
N THR A 34 -16.73 2.05 -18.34
CA THR A 34 -16.13 3.40 -18.40
C THR A 34 -16.14 4.14 -17.06
N LEU A 35 -17.12 3.87 -16.19
CA LEU A 35 -17.20 4.44 -14.84
C LEU A 35 -16.02 3.97 -13.98
N CYS A 36 -15.85 2.66 -13.83
CA CYS A 36 -14.74 2.10 -13.07
C CYS A 36 -13.39 2.47 -13.69
N PHE A 37 -13.30 2.58 -15.01
CA PHE A 37 -12.07 3.04 -15.68
C PHE A 37 -11.72 4.50 -15.33
N ALA A 38 -12.70 5.39 -15.26
CA ALA A 38 -12.48 6.79 -14.88
C ALA A 38 -12.02 6.91 -13.42
N GLU A 39 -12.66 6.18 -12.51
CA GLU A 39 -12.29 6.15 -11.08
C GLU A 39 -10.90 5.54 -10.87
N ALA A 40 -10.60 4.42 -11.54
CA ALA A 40 -9.29 3.78 -11.50
C ALA A 40 -8.17 4.73 -11.96
N GLN A 41 -8.40 5.50 -13.03
CA GLN A 41 -7.42 6.50 -13.48
C GLN A 41 -7.16 7.59 -12.44
N GLN A 42 -8.20 8.01 -11.70
CA GLN A 42 -8.05 8.98 -10.63
C GLN A 42 -7.22 8.41 -9.48
N GLU A 43 -7.48 7.18 -9.06
CA GLU A 43 -6.68 6.48 -8.03
C GLU A 43 -5.21 6.34 -8.45
N ARG A 44 -4.95 5.95 -9.70
CA ARG A 44 -3.58 5.86 -10.22
C ARG A 44 -2.86 7.20 -10.23
N ARG A 45 -3.56 8.29 -10.57
CA ARG A 45 -2.99 9.65 -10.53
C ARG A 45 -2.61 10.04 -9.10
N LEU A 46 -3.46 9.73 -8.13
CA LEU A 46 -3.19 9.96 -6.72
C LEU A 46 -1.95 9.20 -6.26
N HIS A 47 -1.88 7.88 -6.53
CA HIS A 47 -0.72 7.05 -6.20
C HIS A 47 0.58 7.57 -6.82
N LEU A 48 0.57 7.96 -8.10
CA LEU A 48 1.74 8.54 -8.75
C LEU A 48 2.17 9.86 -8.09
N THR A 49 1.22 10.71 -7.73
CA THR A 49 1.50 11.98 -7.05
C THR A 49 2.12 11.74 -5.67
N LEU A 50 1.57 10.80 -4.89
CA LEU A 50 2.11 10.43 -3.59
C LEU A 50 3.52 9.81 -3.70
N SER A 51 3.77 9.02 -4.74
CA SER A 51 5.08 8.39 -4.98
C SER A 51 6.20 9.40 -5.29
N GLN A 52 5.84 10.61 -5.74
CA GLN A 52 6.78 11.69 -6.04
C GLN A 52 7.13 12.52 -4.80
N LEU A 53 6.47 12.30 -3.66
CA LEU A 53 6.77 13.02 -2.45
C LEU A 53 8.21 12.73 -2.00
N PRO A 54 9.00 13.75 -1.63
CA PRO A 54 10.33 13.54 -1.11
C PRO A 54 10.30 12.59 0.10
N LEU A 55 11.20 11.62 0.10
CA LEU A 55 11.45 10.83 1.28
C LEU A 55 12.08 11.74 2.34
N PHE A 56 11.32 12.04 3.40
CA PHE A 56 11.83 12.79 4.53
C PHE A 56 12.72 11.88 5.37
N ALA A 57 14.03 12.12 5.33
CA ALA A 57 14.95 11.52 6.29
C ALA A 57 14.82 12.24 7.64
N PRO A 58 14.76 11.52 8.76
CA PRO A 58 14.86 12.14 10.08
C PRO A 58 16.16 12.95 10.22
N ARG A 59 16.14 14.00 11.06
CA ARG A 59 17.35 14.78 11.37
C ARG A 59 18.46 13.88 11.91
N ALA A 60 19.72 14.25 11.66
CA ALA A 60 20.89 13.59 12.23
C ALA A 60 20.73 13.32 13.75
N GLY A 61 21.22 12.17 14.20
CA GLY A 61 21.08 11.69 15.58
C GLY A 61 19.67 11.21 15.97
N PHE A 62 18.74 11.08 15.01
CA PHE A 62 17.40 10.55 15.29
C PHE A 62 17.43 9.15 15.90
N ALA A 63 18.22 8.23 15.30
CA ALA A 63 18.36 6.87 15.79
C ALA A 63 18.84 6.85 17.25
N ASP A 64 19.86 7.66 17.57
CA ASP A 64 20.40 7.74 18.94
C ASP A 64 19.35 8.23 19.94
N ARG A 65 18.58 9.27 19.58
CA ARG A 65 17.50 9.80 20.43
C ARG A 65 16.36 8.80 20.63
N VAL A 66 16.06 7.97 19.63
CA VAL A 66 15.10 6.88 19.75
C VAL A 66 15.66 5.81 20.70
N MET A 67 16.88 5.33 20.44
CA MET A 67 17.50 4.26 21.23
C MET A 67 17.73 4.65 22.69
N ALA A 68 17.96 5.92 22.99
CA ALA A 68 18.03 6.42 24.36
C ALA A 68 16.72 6.24 25.15
N GLN A 69 15.57 6.14 24.48
CA GLN A 69 14.25 5.97 25.11
C GLN A 69 13.75 4.53 25.09
N VAL A 70 14.31 3.69 24.21
CA VAL A 70 13.92 2.28 24.12
C VAL A 70 14.48 1.53 25.32
N LYS A 71 13.57 1.01 26.17
CA LYS A 71 13.93 0.06 27.22
C LYS A 71 14.15 -1.31 26.57
N VAL A 72 15.41 -1.65 26.30
CA VAL A 72 15.76 -2.98 25.80
C VAL A 72 15.77 -3.95 26.99
N PRO A 73 14.91 -4.99 27.01
CA PRO A 73 14.98 -6.02 28.03
C PRO A 73 16.36 -6.69 27.98
N LYS A 74 16.97 -6.94 29.15
CA LYS A 74 18.17 -7.79 29.19
C LYS A 74 17.82 -9.14 28.59
N THR A 75 18.61 -9.59 27.63
CA THR A 75 18.47 -10.90 26.99
C THR A 75 18.33 -11.97 28.08
N SER A 76 17.20 -12.67 28.09
CA SER A 76 17.00 -13.85 28.93
C SER A 76 17.85 -14.99 28.36
N GLY A 77 19.05 -15.21 28.90
CA GLY A 77 19.81 -16.40 28.56
C GLY A 77 21.29 -16.29 28.88
N GLU A 78 21.70 -16.98 29.94
CA GLU A 78 23.06 -17.46 30.10
C GLU A 78 23.41 -18.32 28.86
N PHE A 79 24.30 -17.81 28.00
CA PHE A 79 24.99 -18.68 27.06
C PHE A 79 26.04 -19.47 27.86
N ARG A 80 25.74 -20.73 28.20
CA ARG A 80 26.72 -21.67 28.74
C ARG A 80 27.45 -22.32 27.58
N ALA A 81 28.74 -22.00 27.45
CA ALA A 81 29.69 -22.68 26.58
C ALA A 81 30.09 -24.05 27.15
#